data_AF-A0A5N9G823-F1
#
_entry.id   AF-A0A5N9G823-F1
#
_cell.length_a   1.000
_cell.length_b   1.000
_cell.length_c   1.000
_cell.angle_alpha   90.00
_cell.angle_beta   90.00
_cell.angle_gamma   90.00
#
_symmetry.space_group_name_H-M   'P 1'
#
loop_
_entity.id
_entity.type
_entity.pdbx_description
1 polymer ?
#
loop_
_entity_poly.entity_id
_entity_poly.type
_entity_poly.pdbx_seq_one_letter_code
_entity_poly.pdbx_strand_id
1 'polypeptide(L)'
;MGGVEAGSAHRGANMAWIKIVDEQEATGDLAAYYDEAHAQGRRIVNVHSVLSLNPGAMRAIDAFQRSWREDGVLSGRHREMVALVTSALNRCHY
;
A
#
# COMPACT_ATOMS: atom_id res chain seq x y z
N MET A 1 8.91 24.88 30.95
CA MET A 1 8.43 25.36 29.65
C MET A 1 9.25 24.66 28.58
N GLY A 2 8.70 23.61 27.96
CA GLY A 2 9.38 22.86 26.91
C GLY A 2 8.29 22.18 26.09
N GLY A 3 8.08 22.68 24.89
CA GLY A 3 6.92 22.37 24.04
C GLY A 3 6.92 20.92 23.57
N VAL A 4 5.73 20.35 23.51
CA VAL A 4 5.46 19.22 22.63
C VAL A 4 5.21 19.81 21.25
N GLU A 5 6.18 19.64 20.36
CA GLU A 5 6.05 20.02 18.96
C GLU A 5 4.87 19.26 18.35
N ALA A 6 3.99 20.02 17.71
CA ALA A 6 2.91 19.50 16.89
C ALA A 6 3.53 18.84 15.65
N GLY A 7 3.78 17.53 15.74
CA GLY A 7 4.10 16.68 14.60
C GLY A 7 2.95 16.67 13.61
N SER A 8 3.26 17.10 12.39
CA SER A 8 2.40 17.22 11.22
C SER A 8 1.48 16.02 10.98
N ALA A 9 0.27 16.31 10.50
CA ALA A 9 -0.87 15.41 10.34
C ALA A 9 -0.56 14.08 9.61
N HIS A 10 -0.61 12.98 10.36
CA HIS A 10 -0.65 11.61 9.85
C HIS A 10 -1.90 11.36 8.98
N ARG A 11 -1.72 11.09 7.67
CA ARG A 11 -2.80 10.57 6.81
C ARG A 11 -2.75 9.06 6.58
N GLY A 12 -1.80 8.33 7.18
CA GLY A 12 -1.64 6.87 7.02
C GLY A 12 -1.85 6.04 8.29
N ALA A 13 -1.54 6.58 9.47
CA ALA A 13 -1.48 5.81 10.72
C ALA A 13 -2.84 5.32 11.26
N ASN A 14 -3.97 5.86 10.77
CA ASN A 14 -5.28 5.66 11.42
C ASN A 14 -6.11 4.47 10.88
N MET A 15 -5.61 3.72 9.88
CA MET A 15 -6.38 2.64 9.24
C MET A 15 -5.94 1.22 9.62
N ALA A 16 -4.77 1.05 10.24
CA ALA A 16 -4.22 -0.27 10.56
C ALA A 16 -3.76 -0.34 12.02
N TRP A 17 -3.87 -1.53 12.61
CA TRP A 17 -3.53 -1.80 14.01
C TRP A 17 -2.03 -2.06 14.25
N ILE A 18 -1.22 -1.99 13.20
CA ILE A 18 0.22 -2.26 13.22
C ILE A 18 1.00 -0.97 13.04
N LYS A 19 2.26 -0.98 13.48
CA LYS A 19 3.18 0.12 13.17
C LYS A 19 3.35 0.23 11.65
N ILE A 20 3.21 1.44 11.14
CA ILE A 20 3.53 1.81 9.77
C ILE A 20 4.75 2.73 9.82
N VAL A 21 5.64 2.60 8.85
CA VAL A 21 6.78 3.52 8.65
C VAL A 21 6.39 4.45 7.52
N ASP A 22 6.28 5.75 7.84
CA ASP A 22 5.93 6.78 6.85
C ASP A 22 7.09 7.00 5.86
N GLU A 23 6.78 7.55 4.69
CA GLU A 23 7.76 7.73 3.61
C GLU A 23 8.97 8.58 4.03
N GLN A 24 8.77 9.56 4.91
CA GLN A 24 9.82 10.45 5.42
C GLN A 24 10.77 9.76 6.42
N GLU A 25 10.30 8.69 7.05
CA GLU A 25 11.05 7.90 8.03
C GLU A 25 11.65 6.63 7.42
N ALA A 26 11.28 6.33 6.16
CA ALA A 26 11.72 5.16 5.46
C ALA A 26 13.23 5.20 5.22
N THR A 27 13.87 4.04 5.39
CA THR A 27 15.30 3.86 5.11
C THR A 27 15.52 2.57 4.34
N GLY A 28 16.69 2.42 3.72
CA GLY A 28 17.07 1.20 2.97
C GLY A 28 16.06 0.83 1.87
N ASP A 29 15.72 -0.45 1.80
CA ASP A 29 14.86 -1.00 0.74
C ASP A 29 13.44 -0.40 0.70
N LEU A 30 12.94 0.07 1.84
CA LEU A 30 11.63 0.71 1.93
C LEU A 30 11.66 2.09 1.27
N ALA A 31 12.68 2.91 1.58
CA ALA A 31 12.86 4.22 0.95
C ALA A 31 13.01 4.07 -0.56
N ALA A 32 13.85 3.12 -0.99
CA ALA A 32 14.03 2.81 -2.41
C ALA A 32 12.72 2.40 -3.10
N TYR A 33 11.79 1.72 -2.41
CA TYR A 33 10.49 1.38 -2.97
C TYR A 33 9.61 2.63 -3.14
N TYR A 34 9.55 3.50 -2.14
CA TYR A 34 8.77 4.73 -2.19
C TYR A 34 9.29 5.69 -3.26
N ASP A 35 10.60 5.89 -3.33
CA ASP A 35 11.23 6.73 -4.36
C ASP A 35 10.93 6.22 -5.78
N GLU A 36 11.03 4.90 -5.98
CA GLU A 36 10.70 4.27 -7.27
C GLU A 36 9.22 4.49 -7.63
N ALA A 37 8.31 4.29 -6.68
CA ALA A 37 6.88 4.52 -6.90
C ALA A 37 6.60 5.97 -7.30
N HIS A 38 7.19 6.95 -6.60
CA HIS A 38 7.04 8.37 -6.92
C HIS A 38 7.63 8.75 -8.27
N ALA A 39 8.82 8.22 -8.61
CA ALA A 39 9.44 8.44 -9.92
C ALA A 39 8.57 7.91 -11.06
N GLN A 40 7.78 6.87 -10.81
CA GLN A 40 6.80 6.30 -11.74
C GLN A 40 5.43 7.01 -11.68
N GLY A 41 5.28 8.06 -10.87
CA GLY A 41 4.02 8.77 -10.65
C GLY A 41 2.95 7.94 -9.93
N ARG A 42 3.34 6.86 -9.26
CA ARG A 42 2.43 5.99 -8.50
C ARG A 42 2.20 6.53 -7.10
N ARG A 43 0.96 6.44 -6.63
CA ARG A 43 0.59 6.77 -5.26
C ARG A 43 0.82 5.57 -4.34
N ILE A 44 1.40 5.82 -3.16
CA ILE A 44 1.39 4.86 -2.05
C ILE A 44 -0.02 4.80 -1.44
N VAL A 45 -0.74 3.73 -1.73
CA VAL A 45 -2.03 3.41 -1.08
C VAL A 45 -1.82 2.55 0.16
N ASN A 46 -2.80 2.47 1.04
CA ASN A 46 -2.64 1.87 2.37
C ASN A 46 -2.14 0.42 2.35
N VAL A 47 -2.46 -0.37 1.31
CA VAL A 47 -1.94 -1.76 1.17
C VAL A 47 -0.41 -1.81 1.12
N HIS A 48 0.25 -0.79 0.58
CA HIS A 48 1.71 -0.66 0.61
C HIS A 48 2.18 -0.23 2.00
N SER A 49 1.51 0.76 2.60
CA SER A 49 1.88 1.28 3.92
C SER A 49 1.82 0.19 5.00
N VAL A 50 0.81 -0.68 5.00
CA VAL A 50 0.73 -1.80 5.98
C VAL A 50 1.82 -2.85 5.78
N LEU A 51 2.49 -2.87 4.63
CA LEU A 51 3.62 -3.77 4.34
C LEU A 51 4.98 -3.10 4.62
N SER A 52 5.01 -1.88 5.19
CA SER A 52 6.25 -1.11 5.41
C SER A 52 7.28 -1.83 6.27
N LEU A 53 6.83 -2.70 7.18
CA LEU A 53 7.70 -3.49 8.04
C LEU A 53 8.40 -4.66 7.31
N ASN A 54 8.00 -4.97 6.06
CA ASN A 54 8.61 -6.00 5.24
C ASN A 54 8.65 -5.58 3.75
N PRO A 55 9.66 -4.80 3.34
CA PRO A 55 9.78 -4.31 1.95
C PRO A 55 9.88 -5.43 0.91
N GLY A 56 10.44 -6.59 1.27
CA GLY A 56 10.49 -7.76 0.38
C GLY A 56 9.08 -8.28 0.05
N ALA A 57 8.24 -8.45 1.07
CA ALA A 57 6.84 -8.83 0.87
C ALA A 57 6.05 -7.74 0.13
N MET A 58 6.32 -6.46 0.41
CA MET A 58 5.71 -5.33 -0.31
C MET A 58 5.94 -5.43 -1.81
N ARG A 59 7.20 -5.61 -2.24
CA ARG A 59 7.55 -5.73 -3.66
C ARG A 59 6.91 -6.96 -4.32
N ALA A 60 6.88 -8.09 -3.63
CA ALA A 60 6.26 -9.30 -4.15
C ALA A 60 4.74 -9.14 -4.38
N ILE A 61 4.03 -8.54 -3.41
CA ILE A 61 2.59 -8.28 -3.51
C ILE A 61 2.29 -7.24 -4.59
N ASP A 62 3.03 -6.14 -4.67
CA ASP A 62 2.86 -5.12 -5.72
C ASP A 62 3.08 -5.74 -7.12
N ALA A 63 4.13 -6.55 -7.30
CA ALA A 63 4.39 -7.24 -8.55
C ALA A 63 3.23 -8.17 -8.94
N PHE A 64 2.72 -8.96 -8.00
CA PHE A 64 1.57 -9.84 -8.24
C PHE A 64 0.29 -9.07 -8.58
N GLN A 65 0.01 -7.96 -7.88
CA GLN A 65 -1.14 -7.12 -8.18
C GLN A 65 -1.03 -6.44 -9.54
N ARG A 66 0.18 -6.06 -9.97
CA ARG A 66 0.42 -5.52 -11.32
C ARG A 66 0.18 -6.58 -12.38
N SER A 67 0.72 -7.79 -12.23
CA SER A 67 0.50 -8.86 -13.20
C SER A 67 -0.98 -9.24 -13.34
N TRP A 68 -1.75 -9.15 -12.25
CA TRP A 68 -3.20 -9.41 -12.29
C TRP A 68 -3.98 -8.37 -13.14
N ARG A 69 -3.46 -7.14 -13.26
CA ARG A 69 -4.09 -6.07 -14.05
C ARG A 69 -3.79 -6.16 -15.55
N GLU A 70 -2.75 -6.88 -15.96
CA GLU A 70 -2.37 -7.06 -17.36
C GLU A 70 -3.46 -7.78 -18.16
N ASP A 71 -3.52 -7.60 -19.48
CA ASP A 71 -4.55 -8.20 -20.32
C ASP A 71 -4.53 -9.73 -20.26
N GLY A 72 -5.71 -10.34 -20.30
CA GLY A 72 -5.87 -11.79 -20.25
C GLY A 72 -7.23 -12.26 -20.77
N VAL A 73 -7.55 -13.53 -20.55
CA VAL A 73 -8.82 -14.14 -21.00
C VAL A 73 -10.04 -13.46 -20.37
N LEU A 74 -9.90 -12.89 -19.18
CA LEU A 74 -10.92 -12.08 -18.53
C LEU A 74 -10.63 -10.59 -18.72
N SER A 75 -11.66 -9.83 -19.08
CA SER A 75 -11.56 -8.37 -19.09
C SER A 75 -11.29 -7.82 -17.68
N GLY A 76 -10.71 -6.62 -17.60
CA GLY A 76 -10.47 -5.95 -16.32
C GLY A 76 -11.75 -5.83 -15.47
N ARG A 77 -12.90 -5.56 -16.09
CA ARG A 77 -14.20 -5.49 -15.38
C ARG A 77 -14.61 -6.82 -14.74
N HIS A 78 -14.42 -7.95 -15.42
CA HIS A 78 -14.75 -9.26 -14.84
C HIS A 78 -13.80 -9.63 -13.70
N ARG A 79 -12.52 -9.26 -13.81
CA ARG A 79 -11.55 -9.46 -12.73
C ARG A 79 -11.94 -8.67 -11.47
N GLU A 80 -12.28 -7.39 -11.63
CA GLU A 80 -12.77 -6.57 -10.51
C GLU A 80 -14.07 -7.10 -9.92
N MET A 81 -14.97 -7.68 -10.73
CA MET A 81 -16.18 -8.33 -10.22
C MET A 81 -15.87 -9.51 -9.30
N VAL A 82 -14.89 -10.35 -9.68
CA VAL A 82 -14.44 -11.47 -8.83
C VAL A 82 -13.82 -10.95 -7.54
N ALA A 83 -12.97 -9.92 -7.61
CA ALA A 83 -12.38 -9.29 -6.43
C ALA A 83 -13.45 -8.74 -5.49
N LEU A 84 -14.41 -7.97 -6.01
CA LEU A 84 -15.50 -7.37 -5.23
C LEU A 84 -16.39 -8.42 -4.55
N VAL A 85 -16.84 -9.44 -5.28
CA VAL A 85 -17.70 -10.50 -4.73
C VAL A 85 -16.97 -11.28 -3.64
N THR A 86 -15.71 -11.63 -3.87
CA THR A 86 -14.90 -12.36 -2.88
C THR A 86 -14.67 -11.53 -1.62
N SER A 87 -14.35 -10.24 -1.76
CA SER A 87 -14.20 -9.31 -0.65
C SER A 87 -15.50 -9.15 0.15
N ALA A 88 -16.64 -9.02 -0.53
CA ALA A 88 -17.95 -8.92 0.12
C ALA A 88 -18.29 -10.18 0.93
N LEU A 89 -18.05 -11.36 0.36
CA LEU A 89 -18.25 -12.64 1.05
C LEU A 89 -17.35 -12.80 2.28
N ASN A 90 -16.11 -12.30 2.19
CA ASN A 90 -15.13 -12.32 3.28
C ASN A 90 -15.27 -11.16 4.27
N ARG A 91 -16.21 -10.23 4.05
CA ARG A 91 -16.35 -8.99 4.84
C ARG A 91 -15.05 -8.18 4.89
N CYS A 92 -14.27 -8.21 3.80
CA CYS A 92 -13.10 -7.37 3.65
C CYS A 92 -13.55 -5.96 3.25
N HIS A 93 -13.51 -5.03 4.22
CA HIS A 93 -14.05 -3.68 4.04
C HIS A 93 -13.12 -2.72 3.29
N TYR A 94 -11.80 -2.92 3.42
CA TYR A 94 -10.78 -2.18 2.67
C TYR A 94 -10.90 -2.46 1.17
#